data_AF-A0A564WB26-F1
#
_entry.id   AF-A0A564WB26-F1
#
_cell.length_a   1.000
_cell.length_b   1.000
_cell.length_c   1.000
_cell.angle_alpha   90.00
_cell.angle_beta   90.00
_cell.angle_gamma   90.00
#
_symmetry.space_group_name_H-M   'P 1'
#
loop_
_entity.id
_entity.type
_entity.pdbx_description
1 polymer ?
#
loop_
_entity_poly.entity_id
_entity_poly.type
_entity_poly.pdbx_seq_one_letter_code
_entity_poly.pdbx_strand_id
1 'polypeptide(L)'
;MDSRKEVQHVYLVGAKSLGAYGGYETFVYKLTEYHQNKENIKYHVACKANGDGCMDENKFEGVTKINDHEFELHNAHCFKINIPQIGPAQAIYYDVAALKACCEHIRKNHIPHPIVYIMACRIGPFAGHFYKEIHKLGGKVYLNPDGHEWMRAKWSAPIRKYWKISEQMMVKYCDLAICDSVNISKKDR
;
A
#
# COMPACT_ATOMS: atom_id res chain seq x y z
N MET A 1 -7.97 -31.23 -18.16
CA MET A 1 -7.46 -29.88 -18.47
C MET A 1 -7.43 -29.13 -17.16
N ASP A 2 -6.24 -28.96 -16.62
CA ASP A 2 -6.03 -28.25 -15.36
C ASP A 2 -6.44 -26.79 -15.58
N SER A 3 -7.57 -26.37 -15.01
CA SER A 3 -7.96 -24.97 -15.01
C SER A 3 -6.92 -24.27 -14.15
N ARG A 4 -5.89 -23.68 -14.76
CA ARG A 4 -4.96 -22.79 -14.06
C ARG A 4 -5.82 -21.81 -13.28
N LYS A 5 -5.88 -21.97 -11.96
CA LYS A 5 -6.63 -21.05 -11.09
C LYS A 5 -6.04 -19.68 -11.35
N GLU A 6 -6.88 -18.76 -11.81
CA GLU A 6 -6.45 -17.38 -12.04
C GLU A 6 -5.91 -16.83 -10.73
N VAL A 7 -4.67 -16.35 -10.76
CA VAL A 7 -3.98 -15.84 -9.57
C VAL A 7 -4.51 -14.44 -9.31
N GLN A 8 -5.04 -14.20 -8.12
CA GLN A 8 -5.44 -12.86 -7.71
C GLN A 8 -4.21 -12.07 -7.29
N HIS A 9 -3.87 -11.04 -8.07
CA HIS A 9 -2.80 -10.11 -7.74
C HIS A 9 -3.31 -9.01 -6.80
N VAL A 10 -2.59 -8.79 -5.69
CA VAL A 10 -2.92 -7.79 -4.66
C VAL A 10 -1.71 -6.90 -4.40
N TYR A 11 -1.83 -5.61 -4.68
CA TYR A 11 -0.79 -4.60 -4.49
C TYR A 11 -0.99 -3.90 -3.15
N LEU A 12 0.02 -3.94 -2.28
CA LEU A 12 -0.01 -3.40 -0.93
C LEU A 12 0.83 -2.11 -0.88
N VAL A 13 0.18 -0.99 -0.57
CA VAL A 13 0.79 0.35 -0.53
C VAL A 13 0.58 0.99 0.84
N GLY A 14 1.58 1.67 1.38
CA GLY A 14 1.47 2.45 2.62
C GLY A 14 2.23 1.88 3.83
N ALA A 15 2.57 0.59 3.81
CA ALA A 15 3.29 -0.07 4.88
C ALA A 15 4.78 0.30 4.94
N LYS A 16 5.42 0.73 3.85
CA LYS A 16 6.86 1.12 3.74
C LYS A 16 7.86 -0.01 3.94
N SER A 17 7.57 -1.04 4.72
CA SER A 17 8.44 -2.19 4.92
C SER A 17 7.65 -3.41 5.38
N LEU A 18 8.35 -4.53 5.47
CA LEU A 18 7.89 -5.72 6.17
C LEU A 18 8.64 -5.77 7.51
N GLY A 19 7.91 -5.84 8.63
CA GLY A 19 8.50 -6.14 9.95
C GLY A 19 9.22 -5.02 10.70
N ALA A 20 9.29 -3.78 10.20
CA ALA A 20 9.68 -2.65 11.07
C ALA A 20 8.57 -2.38 12.11
N TYR A 21 8.92 -1.88 13.31
CA TYR A 21 7.96 -1.59 14.38
C TYR A 21 6.89 -0.57 13.91
N GLY A 22 5.72 -1.07 13.51
CA GLY A 22 4.58 -0.30 13.03
C GLY A 22 3.36 -1.19 12.76
N GLY A 23 2.16 -0.59 12.80
CA GLY A 23 0.89 -1.32 12.69
C GLY A 23 0.72 -2.00 11.33
N TYR A 24 0.87 -1.22 10.24
CA TYR A 24 0.72 -1.76 8.89
C TYR A 24 1.89 -2.63 8.45
N GLU A 25 3.12 -2.30 8.86
CA GLU A 25 4.31 -3.13 8.62
C GLU A 25 4.12 -4.55 9.15
N THR A 26 3.62 -4.67 10.39
CA THR A 26 3.33 -5.96 11.03
C THR A 26 2.14 -6.66 10.37
N PHE A 27 1.08 -5.90 10.07
CA PHE A 27 -0.10 -6.44 9.38
C PHE A 27 0.27 -7.05 8.03
N VAL A 28 1.04 -6.34 7.20
CA VAL A 28 1.46 -6.85 5.89
C VAL A 28 2.37 -8.05 6.04
N TYR A 29 3.35 -8.02 6.96
CA TYR A 29 4.22 -9.17 7.21
C TYR A 29 3.42 -10.43 7.56
N LYS A 30 2.46 -10.32 8.48
CA LYS A 30 1.61 -11.44 8.88
C LYS A 30 0.66 -11.86 7.77
N LEU A 31 0.07 -10.91 7.03
CA LEU A 31 -0.79 -11.22 5.89
C LEU A 31 -0.07 -12.05 4.83
N THR A 32 1.17 -11.70 4.47
CA THR A 32 1.95 -12.47 3.50
C THR A 32 2.43 -13.80 4.10
N GLU A 33 2.86 -13.82 5.36
CA GLU A 33 3.27 -15.05 6.08
C GLU A 33 2.15 -16.10 6.12
N TYR A 34 0.94 -15.70 6.50
CA TYR A 34 -0.21 -16.61 6.57
C TYR A 34 -0.67 -17.13 5.20
N HIS A 35 -0.41 -16.36 4.14
CA HIS A 35 -0.79 -16.71 2.77
C HIS A 35 0.37 -17.24 1.92
N GLN A 36 1.54 -17.50 2.51
CA GLN A 36 2.73 -17.90 1.76
C GLN A 36 2.54 -19.16 0.90
N ASN A 37 1.67 -20.09 1.33
CA ASN A 37 1.34 -21.34 0.63
C ASN A 37 0.05 -21.26 -0.21
N LYS A 38 -0.52 -20.06 -0.40
CA LYS A 38 -1.73 -19.85 -1.21
C LYS A 38 -1.34 -19.57 -2.66
N GLU A 39 -1.40 -20.59 -3.51
CA GLU A 39 -1.01 -20.48 -4.92
C GLU A 39 -1.92 -19.57 -5.76
N ASN A 40 -3.15 -19.31 -5.30
CA ASN A 40 -4.12 -18.50 -6.01
C ASN A 40 -4.07 -17.00 -5.65
N ILE A 41 -3.10 -16.56 -4.84
CA ILE A 41 -2.92 -15.16 -4.44
C ILE A 41 -1.44 -14.79 -4.61
N LYS A 42 -1.17 -13.64 -5.25
CA LYS A 42 0.17 -13.06 -5.32
C LYS A 42 0.15 -11.64 -4.76
N TYR A 43 0.94 -11.41 -3.73
CA TYR A 43 1.13 -10.09 -3.15
C TYR A 43 2.26 -9.33 -3.84
N HIS A 44 2.07 -8.03 -4.05
CA HIS A 44 3.08 -7.09 -4.50
C HIS A 44 3.20 -5.96 -3.48
N VAL A 45 4.28 -5.93 -2.71
CA VAL A 45 4.46 -5.00 -1.58
C VAL A 45 5.38 -3.85 -1.98
N ALA A 46 4.86 -2.63 -1.92
CA ALA A 46 5.69 -1.45 -2.05
C ALA A 46 6.50 -1.24 -0.77
N CYS A 47 7.81 -1.11 -0.89
CA CYS A 47 8.74 -0.90 0.21
C CYS A 47 9.53 0.39 -0.01
N LYS A 48 10.01 1.02 1.06
CA LYS A 48 10.87 2.19 1.00
C LYS A 48 12.32 1.71 0.88
N ALA A 49 13.07 2.21 -0.11
CA ALA A 49 14.43 1.76 -0.37
C ALA A 49 15.48 2.38 0.57
N ASN A 50 15.19 3.55 1.13
CA ASN A 50 16.15 4.38 1.85
C ASN A 50 15.47 5.28 2.90
N GLY A 51 16.28 5.82 3.82
CA GLY A 51 15.82 6.69 4.91
C GLY A 51 15.02 5.94 5.98
N ASP A 52 14.37 6.69 6.88
CA ASP A 52 13.72 6.09 8.05
C ASP A 52 12.61 5.10 7.67
N GLY A 53 12.62 3.93 8.31
CA GLY A 53 11.66 2.85 8.06
C GLY A 53 11.84 2.18 6.69
N CYS A 54 13.04 2.23 6.10
CA CYS A 54 13.33 1.49 4.88
C CYS A 54 13.31 -0.02 5.11
N MET A 55 12.98 -0.74 4.05
CA MET A 55 13.08 -2.19 4.02
C MET A 55 14.55 -2.62 4.06
N ASP A 56 14.84 -3.58 4.92
CA ASP A 56 16.13 -4.28 4.99
C ASP A 56 15.86 -5.77 4.91
N GLU A 57 15.90 -6.31 3.69
CA GLU A 57 15.59 -7.70 3.40
C GLU A 57 16.56 -8.69 4.05
N ASN A 58 17.78 -8.28 4.41
CA ASN A 58 18.78 -9.17 5.02
C ASN A 58 18.42 -9.60 6.45
N LYS A 59 17.41 -8.97 7.06
CA LYS A 59 16.90 -9.31 8.40
C LYS A 59 15.92 -10.47 8.41
N PHE A 60 15.57 -11.00 7.24
CA PHE A 60 14.56 -12.05 7.10
C PHE A 60 15.15 -13.31 6.51
N GLU A 61 14.78 -14.45 7.08
CA GLU A 61 15.05 -15.75 6.47
C GLU A 61 14.11 -16.00 5.30
N GLY A 62 14.53 -16.83 4.33
CA GLY A 62 13.70 -17.20 3.18
C GLY A 62 13.53 -16.12 2.11
N VAL A 63 14.30 -15.03 2.18
CA VAL A 63 14.34 -14.00 1.14
C VAL A 63 15.05 -14.55 -0.11
N THR A 64 14.42 -14.35 -1.27
CA THR A 64 15.05 -14.56 -2.58
C THR A 64 15.26 -13.20 -3.26
N LYS A 65 16.52 -12.75 -3.36
CA LYS A 65 16.84 -11.48 -4.01
C LYS A 65 16.67 -11.60 -5.54
N ILE A 66 15.91 -10.69 -6.15
CA ILE A 66 15.75 -10.61 -7.61
C ILE A 66 16.77 -9.62 -8.17
N ASN A 67 16.82 -8.41 -7.62
CA ASN A 67 17.79 -7.37 -7.95
C ASN A 67 17.96 -6.41 -6.75
N ASP A 68 18.64 -5.27 -6.92
CA ASP A 68 18.89 -4.34 -5.81
C ASP A 68 17.63 -3.63 -5.30
N HIS A 69 16.55 -3.63 -6.09
CA HIS A 69 15.27 -3.01 -5.78
C HIS A 69 14.12 -4.01 -5.58
N GLU A 70 14.31 -5.29 -5.89
CA GLU A 70 13.25 -6.29 -5.86
C GLU A 70 13.71 -7.59 -5.19
N PHE A 71 12.81 -8.20 -4.41
CA PHE A 71 13.03 -9.49 -3.77
C PHE A 71 11.68 -10.20 -3.55
N GLU A 72 11.72 -11.50 -3.28
CA GLU A 72 10.58 -12.28 -2.82
C GLU A 72 10.73 -12.68 -1.35
N LEU A 73 9.65 -12.60 -0.60
CA LEU A 73 9.51 -13.12 0.77
C LEU A 73 8.08 -13.60 0.97
N HIS A 74 7.87 -14.80 1.52
CA HIS A 74 6.54 -15.40 1.71
C HIS A 74 5.69 -15.45 0.43
N ASN A 75 6.29 -15.78 -0.72
CA ASN A 75 5.66 -15.70 -2.05
C ASN A 75 5.17 -14.27 -2.44
N ALA A 76 5.47 -13.24 -1.65
CA ALA A 76 5.18 -11.85 -1.99
C ALA A 76 6.35 -11.22 -2.74
N HIS A 77 6.04 -10.58 -3.87
CA HIS A 77 6.98 -9.75 -4.61
C HIS A 77 7.11 -8.39 -3.92
N CYS A 78 8.29 -8.02 -3.48
CA CYS A 78 8.55 -6.76 -2.79
C CYS A 78 9.41 -5.86 -3.68
N PHE A 79 8.98 -4.62 -3.90
CA PHE A 79 9.69 -3.66 -4.74
C PHE A 79 9.96 -2.36 -3.97
N LYS A 80 11.20 -1.88 -4.06
CA LYS A 80 11.72 -0.78 -3.24
C LYS A 80 11.68 0.54 -4.02
N ILE A 81 11.04 1.56 -3.43
CA ILE A 81 10.92 2.91 -3.96
C ILE A 81 11.97 3.81 -3.32
N ASN A 82 12.83 4.42 -4.15
CA ASN A 82 13.77 5.45 -3.72
C ASN A 82 13.06 6.76 -3.40
N ILE A 83 13.38 7.32 -2.22
CA ILE A 83 12.75 8.52 -1.69
C ILE A 83 13.76 9.69 -1.68
N PRO A 84 13.43 10.82 -2.32
CA PRO A 84 14.27 12.01 -2.28
C PRO A 84 14.23 12.69 -0.90
N GLN A 85 15.28 13.44 -0.55
CA GLN A 85 15.38 14.15 0.73
C GLN A 85 14.59 15.48 0.71
N ILE A 86 13.27 15.38 0.62
CA ILE A 86 12.32 16.51 0.55
C ILE A 86 11.62 16.79 1.89
N GLY A 87 12.22 16.36 3.00
CA GLY A 87 11.71 16.58 4.34
C GLY A 87 10.33 15.93 4.59
N PRO A 88 9.38 16.62 5.26
CA PRO A 88 8.10 16.02 5.67
C PRO A 88 7.24 15.47 4.52
N ALA A 89 7.46 15.92 3.28
CA ALA A 89 6.72 15.46 2.11
C ALA A 89 7.08 14.03 1.65
N GLN A 90 8.13 13.43 2.22
CA GLN A 90 8.60 12.10 1.86
C GLN A 90 7.51 11.02 1.93
N ALA A 91 6.64 11.07 2.93
CA ALA A 91 5.58 10.07 3.07
C ALA A 91 4.54 10.18 1.94
N ILE A 92 4.16 11.40 1.57
CA ILE A 92 3.25 11.64 0.43
C ILE A 92 3.90 11.19 -0.86
N TYR A 93 5.18 11.53 -1.07
CA TYR A 93 5.93 11.11 -2.25
C TYR A 93 6.00 9.59 -2.37
N TYR A 94 6.34 8.89 -1.27
CA TYR A 94 6.43 7.43 -1.26
C TYR A 94 5.12 6.79 -1.72
N ASP A 95 3.98 7.19 -1.14
CA ASP A 95 2.68 6.60 -1.47
C ASP A 95 2.27 6.88 -2.94
N VAL A 96 2.53 8.09 -3.44
CA VAL A 96 2.27 8.46 -4.84
C VAL A 96 3.18 7.67 -5.80
N ALA A 97 4.48 7.58 -5.50
CA ALA A 97 5.44 6.85 -6.32
C ALA A 97 5.16 5.34 -6.31
N ALA A 98 4.74 4.78 -5.17
CA ALA A 98 4.33 3.39 -5.05
C ALA A 98 3.09 3.09 -5.91
N LEU A 99 2.05 3.93 -5.86
CA LEU A 99 0.86 3.75 -6.69
C LEU A 99 1.17 3.85 -8.18
N LYS A 100 2.05 4.77 -8.58
CA LYS A 100 2.52 4.88 -9.95
C LYS A 100 3.24 3.59 -10.39
N ALA A 101 4.16 3.08 -9.57
CA ALA A 101 4.86 1.83 -9.84
C ALA A 101 3.90 0.63 -9.93
N CYS A 102 2.86 0.56 -9.07
CA CYS A 102 1.81 -0.44 -9.17
C CYS A 102 1.09 -0.37 -10.53
N CYS A 103 0.65 0.82 -10.95
CA CYS A 103 -0.05 1.00 -12.24
C CYS A 103 0.84 0.64 -13.43
N GLU A 104 2.12 1.00 -13.39
CA GLU A 104 3.11 0.62 -14.40
C GLU A 104 3.31 -0.90 -14.46
N HIS A 105 3.47 -1.55 -13.31
CA HIS A 105 3.62 -3.00 -13.23
C HIS A 105 2.38 -3.74 -13.74
N ILE A 106 1.18 -3.32 -13.32
CA ILE A 106 -0.10 -3.87 -13.78
C ILE A 106 -0.20 -3.79 -15.30
N ARG A 107 0.07 -2.61 -15.86
CA ARG A 107 0.00 -2.36 -17.30
C ARG A 107 1.01 -3.20 -18.08
N LYS A 108 2.27 -3.19 -17.65
CA LYS A 108 3.37 -3.91 -18.32
C LYS A 108 3.11 -5.41 -18.38
N ASN A 109 2.58 -5.97 -17.29
CA ASN A 109 2.37 -7.42 -17.17
C ASN A 109 0.94 -7.86 -17.50
N HIS A 110 0.08 -6.94 -17.96
CA HIS A 110 -1.32 -7.22 -18.32
C HIS A 110 -2.08 -7.96 -17.21
N ILE A 111 -1.88 -7.53 -15.96
CA ILE A 111 -2.44 -8.20 -14.79
C ILE A 111 -3.97 -8.03 -14.80
N PRO A 112 -4.76 -9.11 -14.89
CA PRO A 112 -6.21 -9.01 -14.87
C PRO A 112 -6.71 -8.73 -13.45
N HIS A 113 -7.78 -7.94 -13.37
CA HIS A 113 -8.53 -7.70 -12.14
C HIS A 113 -7.68 -7.40 -10.87
N PRO A 114 -6.66 -6.51 -10.93
CA PRO A 114 -5.78 -6.27 -9.81
C PRO A 114 -6.51 -5.60 -8.64
N ILE A 115 -6.18 -5.97 -7.41
CA ILE A 115 -6.61 -5.25 -6.21
C ILE A 115 -5.46 -4.36 -5.76
N VAL A 116 -5.67 -3.05 -5.68
CA VAL A 116 -4.73 -2.12 -5.06
C VAL A 116 -5.26 -1.76 -3.68
N TYR A 117 -4.59 -2.27 -2.64
CA TYR A 117 -4.94 -2.09 -1.25
C TYR A 117 -4.01 -1.07 -0.59
N ILE A 118 -4.59 0.09 -0.25
CA ILE A 118 -3.90 1.26 0.26
C ILE A 118 -4.11 1.34 1.78
N MET A 119 -3.02 1.36 2.54
CA MET A 119 -2.98 1.52 3.99
C MET A 119 -2.42 2.90 4.36
N ALA A 120 -3.04 3.95 3.82
CA ALA A 120 -2.65 5.33 4.04
C ALA A 120 -3.81 6.28 3.71
N CYS A 121 -3.95 7.35 4.50
CA CYS A 121 -4.95 8.41 4.26
C CYS A 121 -4.34 9.72 3.72
N ARG A 122 -3.03 9.75 3.42
CA ARG A 122 -2.24 10.99 3.22
C ARG A 122 -2.20 11.56 1.81
N ILE A 123 -2.67 10.81 0.83
CA ILE A 123 -2.58 11.13 -0.61
C ILE A 123 -3.94 11.48 -1.23
N GLY A 124 -4.89 11.92 -0.41
CA GLY A 124 -6.26 12.25 -0.84
C GLY A 124 -6.33 13.15 -2.08
N PRO A 125 -5.54 14.24 -2.19
CA PRO A 125 -5.49 15.06 -3.40
C PRO A 125 -5.17 14.30 -4.70
N PHE A 126 -4.48 13.16 -4.61
CA PHE A 126 -4.10 12.30 -5.73
C PHE A 126 -5.02 11.07 -5.90
N ALA A 127 -5.87 10.77 -4.91
CA ALA A 127 -6.69 9.57 -4.86
C ALA A 127 -7.58 9.41 -6.10
N GLY A 128 -8.26 10.48 -6.51
CA GLY A 128 -9.17 10.45 -7.67
C GLY A 128 -8.45 10.20 -9.01
N HIS A 129 -7.17 10.54 -9.13
CA HIS A 129 -6.37 10.21 -10.31
C HIS A 129 -6.09 8.71 -10.36
N PHE A 130 -5.50 8.16 -9.29
CA PHE A 130 -5.16 6.74 -9.22
C PHE A 130 -6.39 5.83 -9.24
N TYR A 131 -7.49 6.22 -8.61
CA TYR A 131 -8.76 5.49 -8.69
C TYR A 131 -9.20 5.27 -10.14
N LYS A 132 -9.20 6.35 -10.94
CA LYS A 132 -9.55 6.26 -12.37
C LYS A 132 -8.53 5.45 -13.17
N GLU A 133 -7.23 5.57 -12.86
CA GLU A 133 -6.19 4.81 -13.56
C GLU A 133 -6.30 3.31 -13.27
N ILE A 134 -6.46 2.92 -12.01
CA ILE A 134 -6.60 1.51 -11.58
C ILE A 134 -7.87 0.88 -12.18
N HIS A 135 -8.98 1.63 -12.22
CA HIS A 135 -10.21 1.17 -12.86
C HIS A 135 -10.08 1.00 -14.37
N LYS A 136 -9.34 1.88 -15.06
CA LYS A 136 -9.02 1.70 -16.49
C LYS A 136 -8.19 0.43 -16.74
N LEU A 137 -7.42 -0.01 -15.76
CA LEU A 137 -6.67 -1.26 -15.77
C LEU A 137 -7.52 -2.47 -15.34
N GLY A 138 -8.83 -2.30 -15.13
CA GLY A 138 -9.76 -3.36 -14.72
C GLY A 138 -9.67 -3.74 -13.24
N GLY A 139 -8.96 -2.93 -12.43
CA GLY A 139 -8.71 -3.20 -11.03
C GLY A 139 -9.73 -2.61 -10.06
N LYS A 140 -9.53 -2.88 -8.77
CA LYS A 140 -10.28 -2.30 -7.65
C LYS A 140 -9.35 -1.63 -6.64
N VAL A 141 -9.85 -0.60 -5.96
CA VAL A 141 -9.14 0.14 -4.93
C VAL A 141 -9.73 -0.15 -3.56
N TYR A 142 -8.96 -0.80 -2.70
CA TYR A 142 -9.31 -1.01 -1.30
C TYR A 142 -8.53 -0.03 -0.42
N LEU A 143 -9.17 0.48 0.62
CA LEU A 143 -8.59 1.44 1.55
C LEU A 143 -8.68 0.91 2.97
N ASN A 144 -7.57 0.89 3.70
CA ASN A 144 -7.55 0.83 5.14
C ASN A 144 -7.19 2.24 5.67
N PRO A 145 -8.16 3.00 6.20
CA PRO A 145 -7.90 4.34 6.69
C PRO A 145 -7.15 4.31 8.03
N ASP A 146 -6.02 5.01 8.07
CA ASP A 146 -5.13 5.14 9.23
C ASP A 146 -5.67 6.16 10.25
N GLY A 147 -6.88 5.92 10.76
CA GLY A 147 -7.53 6.70 11.83
C GLY A 147 -7.51 8.24 11.71
N HIS A 148 -7.90 8.92 12.80
CA HIS A 148 -8.00 10.39 12.81
C HIS A 148 -6.64 11.07 13.04
N GLU A 149 -5.72 10.94 12.08
CA GLU A 149 -4.42 11.64 12.09
C GLU A 149 -4.55 13.15 12.31
N TRP A 150 -5.66 13.76 11.85
CA TRP A 150 -5.98 15.18 12.07
C TRP A 150 -6.28 15.55 13.53
N MET A 151 -6.60 14.59 14.41
CA MET A 151 -6.90 14.85 15.82
C MET A 151 -5.62 14.94 16.69
N ARG A 152 -4.44 14.62 16.15
CA ARG A 152 -3.21 14.67 16.95
C ARG A 152 -2.80 16.11 17.26
N ALA A 153 -2.62 16.41 18.55
CA ALA A 153 -2.30 17.76 19.06
C ALA A 153 -0.98 18.34 18.51
N LYS A 154 -0.08 17.50 18.01
CA LYS A 154 1.21 17.92 17.42
C LYS A 154 1.09 18.65 16.09
N TRP A 155 -0.05 18.56 15.40
CA TRP A 155 -0.22 19.15 14.07
C TRP A 155 -0.78 20.57 14.13
N SER A 156 -0.25 21.47 13.30
CA SER A 156 -0.82 22.82 13.14
C SER A 156 -2.21 22.78 12.48
N ALA A 157 -3.00 23.84 12.63
CA ALA A 157 -4.36 23.90 12.06
C ALA A 157 -4.42 23.65 10.53
N PRO A 158 -3.50 24.19 9.70
CA PRO A 158 -3.45 23.86 8.27
C PRO A 158 -3.17 22.38 8.01
N ILE A 159 -2.26 21.76 8.77
CA ILE A 159 -1.92 20.35 8.62
C ILE A 159 -3.11 19.47 9.00
N ARG A 160 -3.81 19.76 10.11
CA ARG A 160 -5.04 19.04 10.49
C ARG A 160 -6.12 19.16 9.41
N LYS A 161 -6.30 20.35 8.82
CA LYS A 161 -7.24 20.56 7.72
C LYS A 161 -6.88 19.72 6.49
N TYR A 162 -5.60 19.67 6.12
CA TYR A 162 -5.10 18.81 5.05
C TYR A 162 -5.44 17.35 5.31
N TRP A 163 -5.11 16.83 6.49
CA TRP A 163 -5.35 15.43 6.86
C TRP A 163 -6.83 15.06 6.77
N LYS A 164 -7.71 15.90 7.28
CA LYS A 164 -9.16 15.69 7.22
C LYS A 164 -9.68 15.65 5.78
N ILE A 165 -9.26 16.61 4.94
CA ILE A 165 -9.66 16.63 3.52
C ILE A 165 -9.10 15.40 2.79
N SER A 166 -7.84 15.07 3.08
CA SER A 166 -7.15 13.94 2.47
C SER A 166 -7.87 12.62 2.80
N GLU A 167 -8.20 12.38 4.06
CA GLU A 167 -8.99 11.23 4.52
C GLU A 167 -10.34 11.14 3.80
N GLN A 168 -11.11 12.24 3.77
CA GLN A 168 -12.40 12.29 3.06
C GLN A 168 -12.27 11.95 1.58
N MET A 169 -11.23 12.44 0.92
CA MET A 169 -10.97 12.13 -0.49
C MET A 169 -10.58 10.66 -0.68
N MET A 170 -9.77 10.09 0.21
CA MET A 170 -9.40 8.67 0.15
C MET A 170 -10.64 7.78 0.27
N VAL A 171 -11.51 8.05 1.25
CA VAL A 171 -12.78 7.31 1.43
C VAL A 171 -13.68 7.46 0.22
N LYS A 172 -13.80 8.68 -0.33
CA LYS A 172 -14.59 8.95 -1.55
C LYS A 172 -14.09 8.16 -2.77
N TYR A 173 -12.79 7.91 -2.87
CA TYR A 173 -12.14 7.27 -4.01
C TYR A 173 -11.61 5.86 -3.67
N CYS A 174 -12.46 5.03 -3.06
CA CYS A 174 -12.22 3.61 -2.90
C CYS A 174 -13.48 2.78 -3.21
N ASP A 175 -13.30 1.53 -3.61
CA ASP A 175 -14.39 0.58 -3.83
C ASP A 175 -14.79 -0.14 -2.54
N LEU A 176 -13.85 -0.27 -1.61
CA LEU A 176 -14.05 -0.88 -0.30
C LEU A 176 -13.16 -0.23 0.75
N ALA A 177 -13.79 0.31 1.80
CA ALA A 177 -13.10 0.75 3.01
C ALA A 177 -13.09 -0.39 4.05
N ILE A 178 -11.91 -0.77 4.51
CA ILE A 178 -11.65 -1.84 5.48
C ILE A 178 -11.16 -1.18 6.76
N CYS A 179 -11.99 -1.23 7.80
CA CYS A 179 -11.70 -0.60 9.08
C CYS A 179 -11.28 -1.64 10.10
N ASP A 180 -10.15 -1.43 10.79
CA ASP A 180 -9.66 -2.34 11.83
C ASP A 180 -10.55 -2.36 13.09
N SER A 181 -11.51 -1.41 13.22
CA SER A 181 -12.50 -1.42 14.30
C SER A 181 -13.84 -0.81 13.90
N VAL A 182 -14.90 -1.23 14.61
CA VAL A 182 -16.28 -0.71 14.47
C VAL A 182 -16.36 0.80 14.77
N ASN A 183 -15.42 1.33 15.57
CA ASN A 183 -15.39 2.76 15.90
C ASN A 183 -14.92 3.64 14.74
N ILE A 184 -14.15 3.08 13.81
CA ILE A 184 -13.70 3.76 12.57
C ILE A 184 -14.85 3.71 11.54
N SER A 185 -15.50 2.55 11.38
CA SER A 185 -16.57 2.37 10.39
C SER A 185 -17.83 3.23 10.63
N LYS A 186 -18.17 3.54 11.89
CA LYS A 186 -19.31 4.40 12.22
C LYS A 186 -19.09 5.88 11.90
N LYS A 187 -17.84 6.29 11.65
CA LYS A 187 -17.45 7.70 11.53
C LYS A 187 -17.05 8.10 10.11
N ASP A 188 -16.68 7.12 9.28
CA ASP A 188 -16.32 7.31 7.86
C ASP A 188 -17.53 7.18 6.91
N ARG A 189 -18.75 7.12 7.44
CA ARG A 189 -20.02 7.22 6.68
C ARG A 189 -20.47 8.66 6.52
#